data_AF-A0A3B3RIX9-F1
#
_entry.id   AF-A0A3B3RIX9-F1
#
_cell.length_a   1.000
_cell.length_b   1.000
_cell.length_c   1.000
_cell.angle_alpha   90.00
_cell.angle_beta   90.00
_cell.angle_gamma   90.00
#
_symmetry.space_group_name_H-M   'P 1'
#
loop_
_entity.id
_entity.type
_entity.pdbx_description
1 polymer ?
#
loop_
_entity_poly.entity_id
_entity_poly.type
_entity_poly.pdbx_seq_one_letter_code
_entity_poly.pdbx_strand_id
1 'polypeptide(L)'
;MAEMDWKHTIRDLKGVVLDMCGVLYDSGEGDGVAIDGSIEAVKRLKASDLQLRFCTNETQATREKFVAKLGRLGFDICVDEVFSPAPAAVTILKERGLRPHLLVHDDVVPEFDAVEKTDPNCVIIGDAADNFSYQNLNKAFQVLIGLEKPVLFSLGRGRYYKEMDGLKLDVGVYMKALEYACDVEAEVVGKPSPVFFQSVLADMGIQPSQALMIGDDLVNDVGGAQSCGMRGLLVKTGKYRGDHTGIKRKLSEGKHDTRHWTAAPEVSGRSPGCIHVIGRPAE
;
A
#
# COMPACT_ATOMS: atom_id res chain seq x y z
N MET A 1 -17.87 21.99 19.03
CA MET A 1 -16.87 21.36 18.12
C MET A 1 -15.52 21.91 18.53
N ALA A 2 -14.65 21.09 19.10
CA ALA A 2 -13.32 21.53 19.47
C ALA A 2 -12.49 21.73 18.19
N GLU A 3 -12.00 22.96 17.96
CA GLU A 3 -10.84 23.16 17.11
C GLU A 3 -9.72 22.27 17.65
N MET A 4 -9.36 21.25 16.87
CA MET A 4 -8.28 20.35 17.22
C MET A 4 -6.97 21.13 17.04
N ASP A 5 -6.34 21.54 18.14
CA ASP A 5 -5.06 22.26 18.12
C ASP A 5 -3.98 21.34 17.56
N TRP A 6 -3.72 21.47 16.26
CA TRP A 6 -2.80 20.63 15.51
C TRP A 6 -1.40 20.61 16.12
N LYS A 7 -0.98 21.71 16.77
CA LYS A 7 0.32 21.81 17.41
C LYS A 7 0.47 20.81 18.55
N HIS A 8 -0.61 20.47 19.25
CA HIS A 8 -0.60 19.39 20.23
C HIS A 8 -0.68 18.01 19.54
N THR A 9 -1.48 17.90 18.48
CA THR A 9 -1.65 16.64 17.72
C THR A 9 -0.39 16.16 17.00
N ILE A 10 0.61 17.01 16.76
CA ILE A 10 1.88 16.60 16.14
C ILE A 10 3.07 16.52 17.11
N ARG A 11 2.93 17.02 18.34
CA ARG A 11 4.04 17.07 19.32
C ARG A 11 4.58 15.69 19.70
N ASP A 12 3.72 14.69 19.72
CA ASP A 12 4.08 13.33 20.13
C ASP A 12 4.50 12.43 18.95
N LEU A 13 4.54 12.98 17.74
CA LEU A 13 4.98 12.22 16.57
C LEU A 13 6.47 11.94 16.67
N LYS A 14 6.83 10.67 16.45
CA LYS A 14 8.21 10.21 16.35
C LYS A 14 8.53 9.69 14.95
N GLY A 15 7.53 9.50 14.10
CA GLY A 15 7.77 9.10 12.73
C GLY A 15 6.62 9.35 11.77
N VAL A 16 6.96 9.35 10.50
CA VAL A 16 6.07 9.55 9.37
C VAL A 16 6.25 8.39 8.40
N VAL A 17 5.12 7.85 7.95
CA VAL A 17 5.03 6.86 6.89
C VAL A 17 4.38 7.53 5.69
N LEU A 18 5.07 7.55 4.56
CA LEU A 18 4.58 8.16 3.33
C LEU A 18 4.20 7.08 2.32
N ASP A 19 2.98 7.14 1.79
CA ASP A 19 2.73 6.56 0.47
C ASP A 19 3.54 7.30 -0.60
N MET A 20 3.72 6.68 -1.76
CA MET A 20 4.62 7.16 -2.81
C MET A 20 3.85 7.62 -4.06
N CYS A 21 2.97 6.79 -4.63
CA CYS A 21 2.26 7.13 -5.87
C CYS A 21 0.99 7.94 -5.55
N GLY A 22 0.88 9.15 -6.07
CA GLY A 22 -0.19 10.09 -5.72
C GLY A 22 0.10 10.92 -4.48
N VAL A 23 1.25 10.71 -3.82
CA VAL A 23 1.76 11.52 -2.69
C VAL A 23 3.10 12.17 -3.02
N LEU A 24 4.09 11.38 -3.45
CA LEU A 24 5.41 11.87 -3.85
C LEU A 24 5.48 12.14 -5.34
N TYR A 25 4.91 11.26 -6.16
CA TYR A 25 4.94 11.39 -7.62
C TYR A 25 3.65 10.86 -8.23
N ASP A 26 3.29 11.39 -9.40
CA ASP A 26 2.23 10.85 -10.24
C ASP A 26 2.84 9.85 -11.24
N SER A 27 2.27 8.65 -11.32
CA SER A 27 2.65 7.67 -12.35
C SER A 27 2.21 8.15 -13.75
N GLY A 28 2.97 7.76 -14.78
CA GLY A 28 2.76 8.20 -16.15
C GLY A 28 3.81 7.62 -17.09
N GLU A 29 3.95 8.17 -18.30
CA GLU A 29 4.98 7.73 -19.23
C GLU A 29 6.39 7.81 -18.62
N GLY A 30 7.20 6.78 -18.88
CA GLY A 30 8.54 6.65 -18.30
C GLY A 30 8.51 6.50 -16.77
N ASP A 31 9.21 7.38 -16.08
CA ASP A 31 9.31 7.36 -14.62
C ASP A 31 8.17 8.10 -13.90
N GLY A 32 7.28 8.79 -14.64
CA GLY A 32 6.28 9.68 -14.07
C GLY A 32 6.84 11.05 -13.71
N VAL A 33 6.13 11.81 -12.87
CA VAL A 33 6.48 13.19 -12.51
C VAL A 33 6.35 13.39 -11.00
N ALA A 34 7.37 13.98 -10.36
CA ALA A 34 7.29 14.34 -8.96
C ALA A 34 6.16 15.35 -8.71
N ILE A 35 5.38 15.14 -7.64
CA ILE A 35 4.36 16.08 -7.22
C ILE A 35 5.02 17.36 -6.70
N ASP A 36 4.51 18.52 -7.07
CA ASP A 36 5.08 19.81 -6.70
C ASP A 36 5.33 19.91 -5.18
N GLY A 37 6.57 20.23 -4.81
CA GLY A 37 6.99 20.39 -3.41
C GLY A 37 7.28 19.09 -2.65
N SER A 38 6.98 17.92 -3.20
CA SER A 38 7.21 16.62 -2.54
C SER A 38 8.68 16.35 -2.21
N ILE A 39 9.60 16.66 -3.15
CA ILE A 39 11.05 16.48 -2.97
C ILE A 39 11.55 17.29 -1.77
N GLU A 40 11.16 18.57 -1.71
CA GLU A 40 11.54 19.47 -0.62
C GLU A 40 10.88 19.05 0.71
N ALA A 41 9.65 18.51 0.68
CA ALA A 41 8.98 17.97 1.86
C ALA A 41 9.72 16.75 2.42
N VAL A 42 10.12 15.80 1.57
CA VAL A 42 10.94 14.64 1.96
C VAL A 42 12.27 15.08 2.56
N LYS A 43 12.95 16.04 1.92
CA LYS A 43 14.20 16.60 2.43
C LYS A 43 14.04 17.21 3.83
N ARG A 44 12.97 17.96 4.07
CA ARG A 44 12.67 18.54 5.39
C ARG A 44 12.35 17.48 6.45
N LEU A 45 11.62 16.43 6.07
CA LEU A 45 11.32 15.31 6.98
C LEU A 45 12.60 14.56 7.36
N LYS A 46 13.48 14.26 6.39
CA LYS A 46 14.78 13.63 6.65
C LYS A 46 15.72 14.49 7.51
N ALA A 47 15.62 15.81 7.44
CA ALA A 47 16.39 16.73 8.27
C ALA A 47 15.81 16.96 9.68
N SER A 48 14.67 16.33 10.00
CA SER A 48 14.02 16.42 11.30
C SER A 48 14.38 15.24 12.21
N ASP A 49 13.96 15.29 13.47
CA ASP A 49 14.11 14.18 14.43
C ASP A 49 13.08 13.04 14.22
N LEU A 50 12.25 13.13 13.18
CA LEU A 50 11.25 12.12 12.85
C LEU A 50 11.89 10.99 12.06
N GLN A 51 11.56 9.76 12.42
CA GLN A 51 11.84 8.63 11.56
C GLN A 51 10.96 8.67 10.32
N LEU A 52 11.53 8.38 9.16
CA LEU A 52 10.82 8.41 7.89
C LEU A 52 10.86 7.02 7.24
N ARG A 53 9.70 6.53 6.82
CA ARG A 53 9.55 5.34 5.99
C ARG A 53 8.61 5.59 4.83
N PHE A 54 8.84 4.85 3.76
CA PHE A 54 8.05 4.93 2.55
C PHE A 54 7.34 3.60 2.32
N CYS A 55 6.07 3.64 1.97
CA CYS A 55 5.27 2.46 1.71
C CYS A 55 4.68 2.52 0.32
N THR A 56 4.73 1.41 -0.40
CA THR A 56 4.17 1.29 -1.74
C THR A 56 3.41 -0.03 -1.86
N ASN A 57 2.44 -0.07 -2.79
CA ASN A 57 1.81 -1.30 -3.25
C ASN A 57 2.41 -1.75 -4.61
N GLU A 58 3.62 -1.28 -4.94
CA GLU A 58 4.38 -1.73 -6.12
C GLU A 58 4.64 -3.23 -6.04
N THR A 59 4.28 -3.95 -7.11
CA THR A 59 4.43 -5.41 -7.21
C THR A 59 5.03 -5.86 -8.54
N GLN A 60 5.35 -4.93 -9.43
CA GLN A 60 5.94 -5.23 -10.73
C GLN A 60 7.46 -5.04 -10.77
N ALA A 61 8.07 -4.38 -9.78
CA ALA A 61 9.51 -4.14 -9.74
C ALA A 61 10.10 -4.35 -8.33
N THR A 62 11.40 -4.65 -8.27
CA THR A 62 12.14 -4.69 -6.99
C THR A 62 12.25 -3.30 -6.37
N ARG A 63 12.48 -3.25 -5.06
CA ARG A 63 12.71 -2.00 -4.32
C ARG A 63 13.92 -1.23 -4.86
N GLU A 64 14.98 -1.91 -5.28
CA GLU A 64 16.17 -1.27 -5.87
C GLU A 64 15.82 -0.54 -7.15
N LYS A 65 15.08 -1.19 -8.06
CA LYS A 65 14.61 -0.57 -9.31
C LYS A 65 13.69 0.61 -9.02
N PHE A 66 12.79 0.46 -8.05
CA PHE A 66 11.84 1.50 -7.67
C PHE A 66 12.52 2.71 -7.04
N VAL A 67 13.48 2.50 -6.15
CA VAL A 67 14.30 3.58 -5.56
C VAL A 67 15.15 4.27 -6.62
N ALA A 68 15.76 3.52 -7.54
CA ALA A 68 16.53 4.11 -8.64
C ALA A 68 15.65 5.02 -9.53
N LYS A 69 14.40 4.62 -9.77
CA LYS A 69 13.39 5.45 -10.46
C LYS A 69 13.14 6.76 -9.71
N LEU A 70 12.88 6.69 -8.39
CA LEU A 70 12.65 7.88 -7.58
C LEU A 70 13.89 8.79 -7.49
N GLY A 71 15.09 8.20 -7.49
CA GLY A 71 16.34 8.95 -7.59
C GLY A 71 16.43 9.81 -8.86
N ARG A 72 15.99 9.28 -10.00
CA ARG A 72 15.92 10.05 -11.27
C ARG A 72 14.89 11.18 -11.22
N LEU A 73 13.85 11.05 -10.39
CA LEU A 73 12.89 12.12 -10.13
C LEU A 73 13.39 13.15 -9.11
N GLY A 74 14.59 12.96 -8.53
CA GLY A 74 15.21 13.89 -7.59
C GLY A 74 15.00 13.58 -6.12
N PHE A 75 14.44 12.41 -5.78
CA PHE A 75 14.32 11.97 -4.39
C PHE A 75 15.61 11.31 -3.89
N ASP A 76 16.04 11.73 -2.71
CA ASP A 76 17.08 11.04 -1.95
C ASP A 76 16.42 10.03 -1.01
N ILE A 77 16.28 8.78 -1.45
CA ILE A 77 15.62 7.67 -0.73
C ILE A 77 16.52 6.43 -0.80
N CYS A 78 16.66 5.72 0.32
CA CYS A 78 17.40 4.47 0.40
C CYS A 78 16.46 3.26 0.36
N VAL A 79 16.96 2.12 -0.11
CA VAL A 79 16.17 0.87 -0.29
C VAL A 79 15.62 0.33 1.03
N ASP A 80 16.37 0.49 2.12
CA ASP A 80 15.98 0.11 3.48
C ASP A 80 14.88 1.00 4.07
N GLU A 81 14.66 2.20 3.53
CA GLU A 81 13.55 3.07 3.92
C GLU A 81 12.22 2.68 3.24
N VAL A 82 12.25 1.79 2.23
CA VAL A 82 11.10 1.41 1.41
C VAL A 82 10.52 0.05 1.80
N PHE A 83 9.22 0.07 2.08
CA PHE A 83 8.39 -1.08 2.39
C PHE A 83 7.45 -1.36 1.24
N SER A 84 7.59 -2.55 0.64
CA SER A 84 6.73 -3.07 -0.42
C SER A 84 6.21 -4.47 -0.06
N PRO A 85 5.17 -4.98 -0.75
CA PRO A 85 4.55 -6.26 -0.39
C PRO A 85 5.46 -7.48 -0.55
N ALA A 86 6.33 -7.51 -1.56
CA ALA A 86 7.16 -8.69 -1.87
C ALA A 86 8.15 -9.06 -0.74
N PRO A 87 8.98 -8.13 -0.20
CA PRO A 87 9.82 -8.42 0.97
C PRO A 87 9.02 -8.87 2.20
N ALA A 88 7.84 -8.28 2.44
CA ALA A 88 6.97 -8.68 3.54
C ALA A 88 6.47 -10.13 3.36
N ALA A 89 6.12 -10.52 2.14
CA ALA A 89 5.74 -11.90 1.83
C ALA A 89 6.93 -12.85 2.05
N VAL A 90 8.15 -12.47 1.66
CA VAL A 90 9.37 -13.26 1.91
C VAL A 90 9.60 -13.53 3.39
N THR A 91 9.41 -12.53 4.25
CA THR A 91 9.50 -12.71 5.71
C THR A 91 8.48 -13.75 6.19
N ILE A 92 7.22 -13.64 5.77
CA ILE A 92 6.16 -14.60 6.13
C ILE A 92 6.51 -16.01 5.65
N LEU A 93 7.01 -16.16 4.42
CA LEU A 93 7.41 -17.46 3.88
C LEU A 93 8.51 -18.11 4.73
N LYS A 94 9.53 -17.34 5.13
CA LYS A 94 10.63 -17.85 5.95
C LYS A 94 10.17 -18.26 7.34
N GLU A 95 9.35 -17.42 7.99
CA GLU A 95 8.81 -17.71 9.33
C GLU A 95 7.92 -18.94 9.35
N ARG A 96 7.15 -19.16 8.28
CA ARG A 96 6.21 -20.30 8.15
C ARG A 96 6.80 -21.52 7.44
N GLY A 97 8.06 -21.45 7.00
CA GLY A 97 8.72 -22.54 6.25
C GLY A 97 8.02 -22.89 4.93
N LEU A 98 7.48 -21.88 4.24
CA LEU A 98 6.72 -22.05 2.99
C LEU A 98 7.60 -21.85 1.75
N ARG A 99 7.24 -22.57 0.68
CA ARG A 99 7.90 -22.55 -0.63
C ARG A 99 6.88 -22.16 -1.70
N PRO A 100 7.00 -20.98 -2.32
CA PRO A 100 5.94 -20.47 -3.17
C PRO A 100 6.06 -20.95 -4.61
N HIS A 101 4.91 -21.23 -5.23
CA HIS A 101 4.74 -21.01 -6.65
C HIS A 101 4.42 -19.53 -6.89
N LEU A 102 5.20 -18.87 -7.74
CA LEU A 102 5.08 -17.44 -8.00
C LEU A 102 4.26 -17.19 -9.26
N LEU A 103 3.18 -16.43 -9.13
CA LEU A 103 2.45 -15.79 -10.23
C LEU A 103 2.56 -14.27 -10.06
N VAL A 104 3.70 -13.74 -10.47
CA VAL A 104 4.08 -12.32 -10.31
C VAL A 104 4.75 -11.81 -11.58
N HIS A 105 5.02 -10.51 -11.65
CA HIS A 105 5.81 -9.94 -12.74
C HIS A 105 7.27 -10.41 -12.69
N ASP A 106 7.90 -10.61 -13.85
CA ASP A 106 9.28 -11.14 -13.91
C ASP A 106 10.28 -10.23 -13.18
N ASP A 107 10.07 -8.91 -13.22
CA ASP A 107 10.96 -7.95 -12.57
C ASP A 107 10.86 -7.92 -11.04
N VAL A 108 9.85 -8.56 -10.43
CA VAL A 108 9.76 -8.70 -8.96
C VAL A 108 10.28 -10.06 -8.46
N VAL A 109 10.47 -11.03 -9.35
CA VAL A 109 11.00 -12.37 -9.00
C VAL A 109 12.28 -12.31 -8.15
N PRO A 110 13.27 -11.42 -8.43
CA PRO A 110 14.49 -11.36 -7.63
C PRO A 110 14.28 -11.04 -6.14
N GLU A 111 13.18 -10.37 -5.76
CA GLU A 111 12.84 -10.14 -4.34
C GLU A 111 12.67 -11.47 -3.59
N PHE A 112 12.29 -12.54 -4.30
CA PHE A 112 12.06 -13.86 -3.74
C PHE A 112 13.30 -14.77 -3.81
N ASP A 113 14.48 -14.32 -4.23
CA ASP A 113 15.66 -15.20 -4.41
C ASP A 113 16.10 -15.91 -3.12
N ALA A 114 15.84 -15.29 -1.96
CA ALA A 114 16.17 -15.85 -0.65
C ALA A 114 15.19 -16.93 -0.13
N VAL A 115 14.20 -17.36 -0.92
CA VAL A 115 13.26 -18.45 -0.56
C VAL A 115 13.35 -19.62 -1.53
N GLU A 116 13.25 -20.84 -1.01
CA GLU A 116 13.17 -22.06 -1.81
C GLU A 116 11.82 -22.12 -2.55
N LYS A 117 11.82 -22.54 -3.82
CA LYS A 117 10.63 -22.56 -4.70
C LYS A 117 10.33 -23.95 -5.27
N THR A 118 11.21 -24.92 -5.03
CA THR A 118 11.03 -26.31 -5.40
C THR A 118 9.93 -26.95 -4.56
N ASP A 119 9.15 -27.85 -5.16
CA ASP A 119 8.02 -28.52 -4.49
C ASP A 119 7.11 -27.53 -3.73
N PRO A 120 6.41 -26.65 -4.46
CA PRO A 120 5.71 -25.52 -3.84
C PRO A 120 4.55 -25.99 -2.95
N ASN A 121 4.43 -25.36 -1.78
CA ASN A 121 3.38 -25.62 -0.79
C ASN A 121 2.50 -24.39 -0.49
N CYS A 122 2.66 -23.32 -1.27
CA CYS A 122 1.78 -22.17 -1.30
C CYS A 122 1.85 -21.47 -2.67
N VAL A 123 0.93 -20.54 -2.92
CA VAL A 123 0.98 -19.64 -4.09
C VAL A 123 1.11 -18.19 -3.62
N ILE A 124 1.97 -17.43 -4.29
CA ILE A 124 1.97 -15.96 -4.22
C ILE A 124 1.49 -15.42 -5.55
N ILE A 125 0.48 -14.54 -5.49
CA ILE A 125 0.00 -13.77 -6.64
C ILE A 125 0.29 -12.28 -6.45
N GLY A 126 0.90 -11.64 -7.45
CA GLY A 126 1.11 -10.20 -7.55
C GLY A 126 0.63 -9.69 -8.90
N ASP A 127 0.69 -8.39 -9.17
CA ASP A 127 0.44 -7.93 -10.53
C ASP A 127 1.47 -8.56 -11.47
N ALA A 128 1.00 -9.42 -12.36
CA ALA A 128 1.81 -10.24 -13.25
C ALA A 128 1.72 -9.75 -14.70
N ALA A 129 0.97 -8.68 -14.98
CA ALA A 129 0.74 -8.15 -16.32
C ALA A 129 0.41 -9.29 -17.33
N ASP A 130 1.20 -9.43 -18.40
CA ASP A 130 1.00 -10.46 -19.44
C ASP A 130 1.14 -11.90 -18.92
N ASN A 131 1.76 -12.10 -17.75
CA ASN A 131 1.81 -13.42 -17.10
C ASN A 131 0.46 -13.86 -16.54
N PHE A 132 -0.57 -12.99 -16.49
CA PHE A 132 -1.96 -13.37 -16.20
C PHE A 132 -2.64 -14.10 -17.38
N SER A 133 -2.01 -15.19 -17.82
CA SER A 133 -2.54 -16.10 -18.83
C SER A 133 -3.34 -17.23 -18.21
N TYR A 134 -4.23 -17.86 -18.99
CA TYR A 134 -4.92 -19.08 -18.57
C TYR A 134 -3.93 -20.15 -18.11
N GLN A 135 -2.84 -20.33 -18.85
CA GLN A 135 -1.83 -21.35 -18.57
C GLN A 135 -1.19 -21.13 -17.20
N ASN A 136 -0.84 -19.89 -16.85
CA ASN A 136 -0.18 -19.59 -15.57
C ASN A 136 -1.17 -19.62 -14.40
N LEU A 137 -2.39 -19.10 -14.58
CA LEU A 137 -3.45 -19.23 -13.58
C LEU A 137 -3.79 -20.70 -13.31
N ASN A 138 -3.89 -21.51 -14.36
CA ASN A 138 -4.19 -22.93 -14.22
C ASN A 138 -3.06 -23.69 -13.51
N LYS A 139 -1.79 -23.30 -13.69
CA LYS A 139 -0.67 -23.85 -12.89
C LYS A 139 -0.78 -23.48 -11.41
N ALA A 140 -1.07 -22.21 -11.11
CA ALA A 140 -1.28 -21.77 -9.72
C ALA A 140 -2.47 -22.51 -9.07
N PHE A 141 -3.57 -22.66 -9.80
CA PHE A 141 -4.72 -23.48 -9.40
C PHE A 141 -4.32 -24.94 -9.13
N GLN A 142 -3.58 -25.58 -10.03
CA GLN A 142 -3.13 -26.97 -9.89
C GLN A 142 -2.25 -27.18 -8.65
N VAL A 143 -1.40 -26.19 -8.31
CA VAL A 143 -0.65 -26.20 -7.05
C VAL A 143 -1.62 -26.14 -5.88
N LEU A 144 -2.51 -25.14 -5.81
CA LEU A 144 -3.42 -24.97 -4.68
C LEU A 144 -4.33 -26.18 -4.46
N ILE A 145 -5.00 -26.65 -5.50
CA ILE A 145 -5.99 -27.75 -5.39
C ILE A 145 -5.34 -29.10 -5.04
N GLY A 146 -4.04 -29.25 -5.29
CA GLY A 146 -3.26 -30.45 -4.94
C GLY A 146 -2.77 -30.48 -3.50
N LEU A 147 -2.86 -29.37 -2.76
CA LEU A 147 -2.39 -29.27 -1.37
C LEU A 147 -3.47 -29.70 -0.39
N GLU A 148 -3.08 -30.45 0.66
CA GLU A 148 -3.99 -30.75 1.77
C GLU A 148 -4.43 -29.50 2.54
N LYS A 149 -3.55 -28.50 2.59
CA LYS A 149 -3.78 -27.20 3.24
C LYS A 149 -3.33 -26.09 2.29
N PRO A 150 -4.18 -25.68 1.34
CA PRO A 150 -3.83 -24.64 0.38
C PRO A 150 -3.61 -23.30 1.08
N VAL A 151 -2.51 -22.63 0.74
CA VAL A 151 -2.19 -21.29 1.22
C VAL A 151 -2.00 -20.39 0.00
N LEU A 152 -2.80 -19.33 -0.09
CA LEU A 152 -2.74 -18.32 -1.13
C LEU A 152 -2.40 -16.97 -0.50
N PHE A 153 -1.31 -16.35 -0.94
CA PHE A 153 -0.99 -14.97 -0.61
C PHE A 153 -1.22 -14.09 -1.82
N SER A 154 -1.72 -12.88 -1.59
CA SER A 154 -1.83 -11.85 -2.62
C SER A 154 -1.05 -10.61 -2.23
N LEU A 155 -0.17 -10.12 -3.09
CA LEU A 155 0.64 -8.91 -2.87
C LEU A 155 -0.18 -7.60 -3.00
N GLY A 156 -1.45 -7.72 -3.34
CA GLY A 156 -2.39 -6.61 -3.45
C GLY A 156 -3.83 -7.10 -3.49
N ARG A 157 -4.78 -6.18 -3.49
CA ARG A 157 -6.23 -6.50 -3.55
C ARG A 157 -7.02 -5.53 -4.42
N GLY A 158 -6.33 -4.74 -5.23
CA GLY A 158 -6.97 -3.76 -6.08
C GLY A 158 -7.80 -4.46 -7.16
N ARG A 159 -8.87 -3.78 -7.60
CA ARG A 159 -9.77 -4.29 -8.64
C ARG A 159 -9.32 -3.88 -10.03
N TYR A 160 -8.81 -2.66 -10.11
CA TYR A 160 -8.32 -2.03 -11.32
C TYR A 160 -7.45 -0.82 -10.93
N TYR A 161 -6.59 -0.40 -11.85
CA TYR A 161 -5.86 0.86 -11.80
C TYR A 161 -6.01 1.61 -13.13
N LYS A 162 -5.58 2.86 -13.17
CA LYS A 162 -5.66 3.71 -14.36
C LYS A 162 -4.27 3.88 -14.95
N GLU A 163 -4.15 3.60 -16.24
CA GLU A 163 -3.00 3.94 -17.08
C GLU A 163 -3.40 4.96 -18.16
N MET A 164 -2.43 5.32 -19.02
CA MET A 164 -2.61 6.30 -20.10
C MET A 164 -3.66 5.83 -21.14
N ASP A 165 -3.73 4.54 -21.42
CA ASP A 165 -4.63 3.93 -22.41
C ASP A 165 -5.99 3.51 -21.84
N GLY A 166 -6.18 3.55 -20.52
CA GLY A 166 -7.47 3.26 -19.90
C GLY A 166 -7.38 2.63 -18.51
N LEU A 167 -8.51 2.05 -18.08
CA LEU A 167 -8.56 1.24 -16.86
C LEU A 167 -8.04 -0.17 -17.16
N LYS A 168 -7.11 -0.65 -16.34
CA LYS A 168 -6.55 -2.00 -16.41
C LYS A 168 -6.98 -2.82 -15.19
N LEU A 169 -7.18 -4.12 -15.39
CA LEU A 169 -7.47 -5.04 -14.27
C LEU A 169 -6.24 -5.15 -13.37
N ASP A 170 -6.50 -5.34 -12.08
CA ASP A 170 -5.47 -5.47 -11.06
C ASP A 170 -5.54 -6.89 -10.44
N VAL A 171 -4.52 -7.26 -9.66
CA VAL A 171 -4.31 -8.60 -9.09
C VAL A 171 -5.53 -9.14 -8.35
N GLY A 172 -6.35 -8.29 -7.73
CA GLY A 172 -7.51 -8.72 -6.96
C GLY A 172 -8.54 -9.51 -7.76
N VAL A 173 -8.63 -9.31 -9.08
CA VAL A 173 -9.53 -10.07 -9.96
C VAL A 173 -9.05 -11.50 -10.13
N TYR A 174 -7.75 -11.67 -10.36
CA TYR A 174 -7.09 -12.96 -10.54
C TYR A 174 -6.97 -13.72 -9.22
N MET A 175 -6.70 -13.02 -8.12
CA MET A 175 -6.78 -13.55 -6.75
C MET A 175 -8.16 -14.14 -6.49
N LYS A 176 -9.24 -13.39 -6.78
CA LYS A 176 -10.63 -13.86 -6.59
C LYS A 176 -10.96 -15.08 -7.45
N ALA A 177 -10.39 -15.19 -8.64
CA ALA A 177 -10.56 -16.38 -9.48
C ALA A 177 -9.96 -17.64 -8.82
N LEU A 178 -8.76 -17.54 -8.24
CA LEU A 178 -8.12 -18.65 -7.52
C LEU A 178 -8.82 -18.98 -6.21
N GLU A 179 -9.22 -17.96 -5.43
CA GLU A 179 -10.02 -18.14 -4.22
C GLU A 179 -11.32 -18.90 -4.51
N TYR A 180 -12.03 -18.50 -5.57
CA TYR A 180 -13.26 -19.17 -5.99
C TYR A 180 -13.00 -20.62 -6.47
N ALA A 181 -11.95 -20.84 -7.27
CA ALA A 181 -11.65 -22.15 -7.82
C ALA A 181 -11.19 -23.17 -6.77
N CYS A 182 -10.55 -22.72 -5.69
CA CYS A 182 -9.97 -23.58 -4.66
C CYS A 182 -10.73 -23.58 -3.33
N ASP A 183 -11.79 -22.77 -3.19
CA ASP A 183 -12.50 -22.52 -1.93
C ASP A 183 -11.57 -22.10 -0.78
N VAL A 184 -10.70 -21.12 -1.06
CA VAL A 184 -9.75 -20.54 -0.11
C VAL A 184 -9.90 -19.03 -0.02
N GLU A 185 -9.45 -18.45 1.09
CA GLU A 185 -9.33 -17.00 1.23
C GLU A 185 -7.85 -16.60 1.14
N ALA A 186 -7.55 -15.60 0.32
CA ALA A 186 -6.18 -15.13 0.15
C ALA A 186 -5.74 -14.25 1.33
N GLU A 187 -4.54 -14.50 1.85
CA GLU A 187 -3.87 -13.61 2.78
C GLU A 187 -3.26 -12.43 2.01
N VAL A 188 -3.84 -11.23 2.17
CA VAL A 188 -3.34 -10.02 1.51
C VAL A 188 -2.11 -9.48 2.25
N VAL A 189 -1.00 -9.42 1.54
CA VAL A 189 0.27 -8.82 1.97
C VAL A 189 0.37 -7.42 1.37
N GLY A 190 0.68 -6.42 2.20
CA GLY A 190 0.66 -5.01 1.79
C GLY A 190 -0.53 -4.23 2.36
N LYS A 191 -0.66 -2.95 1.99
CA LYS A 191 -1.73 -2.07 2.49
C LYS A 191 -3.10 -2.56 1.98
N PRO A 192 -4.16 -2.67 2.81
CA PRO A 192 -4.32 -2.13 4.17
C PRO A 192 -4.04 -3.13 5.31
N SER A 193 -3.30 -4.22 5.06
CA SER A 193 -3.08 -5.27 6.05
C SER A 193 -2.45 -4.72 7.35
N PRO A 194 -3.00 -5.02 8.53
CA PRO A 194 -2.40 -4.60 9.79
C PRO A 194 -0.97 -5.10 9.97
N VAL A 195 -0.68 -6.31 9.47
CA VAL A 195 0.66 -6.90 9.50
C VAL A 195 1.68 -6.03 8.76
N PHE A 196 1.27 -5.38 7.67
CA PHE A 196 2.14 -4.49 6.91
C PHE A 196 2.48 -3.21 7.70
N PHE A 197 1.49 -2.55 8.32
CA PHE A 197 1.79 -1.36 9.13
C PHE A 197 2.56 -1.71 10.41
N GLN A 198 2.28 -2.86 11.01
CA GLN A 198 3.01 -3.33 12.19
C GLN A 198 4.48 -3.60 11.87
N SER A 199 4.82 -4.14 10.69
CA SER A 199 6.21 -4.36 10.30
C SER A 199 6.96 -3.03 10.10
N VAL A 200 6.31 -2.03 9.49
CA VAL A 200 6.86 -0.67 9.36
C VAL A 200 7.11 -0.05 10.73
N LEU A 201 6.14 -0.13 11.65
CA LEU A 201 6.27 0.42 13.00
C LEU A 201 7.34 -0.30 13.84
N ALA A 202 7.48 -1.61 13.67
CA ALA A 202 8.49 -2.42 14.34
C ALA A 202 9.89 -2.04 13.88
N ASP A 203 10.10 -1.85 12.58
CA ASP A 203 11.36 -1.35 12.03
C ASP A 203 11.70 0.05 12.56
N MET A 204 10.69 0.91 12.69
CA MET A 204 10.87 2.24 13.28
C MET A 204 11.07 2.20 14.81
N GLY A 205 10.71 1.11 15.48
CA GLY A 205 10.77 1.01 16.95
C GLY A 205 9.85 2.00 17.67
N ILE A 206 8.71 2.37 17.07
CA ILE A 206 7.75 3.33 17.64
C ILE A 206 6.37 2.71 17.83
N GLN A 207 5.59 3.29 18.76
CA GLN A 207 4.20 2.89 18.96
C GLN A 207 3.31 3.46 17.84
N PRO A 208 2.20 2.78 17.48
CA PRO A 208 1.30 3.25 16.43
C PRO A 208 0.83 4.70 16.64
N SER A 209 0.52 5.09 17.88
CA SER A 209 0.05 6.44 18.23
C SER A 209 1.08 7.55 18.01
N GLN A 210 2.36 7.19 17.82
CA GLN A 210 3.48 8.10 17.55
C GLN A 210 3.79 8.22 16.04
N ALA A 211 3.04 7.52 15.19
CA ALA A 211 3.23 7.51 13.75
C ALA A 211 2.10 8.21 13.00
N LEU A 212 2.46 8.91 11.93
CA LEU A 212 1.54 9.51 10.97
C LEU A 212 1.67 8.84 9.60
N MET A 213 0.60 8.23 9.10
CA MET A 213 0.49 7.80 7.71
C MET A 213 -0.02 8.94 6.84
N ILE A 214 0.71 9.27 5.76
CA ILE A 214 0.28 10.21 4.73
C ILE A 214 0.03 9.43 3.45
N GLY A 215 -1.21 9.45 2.95
CA GLY A 215 -1.63 8.68 1.79
C GLY A 215 -2.65 9.39 0.94
N ASP A 216 -2.87 8.90 -0.28
CA ASP A 216 -3.89 9.38 -1.21
C ASP A 216 -5.12 8.44 -1.26
N ASP A 217 -5.00 7.23 -0.69
CA ASP A 217 -6.04 6.20 -0.66
C ASP A 217 -6.69 6.11 0.73
N LEU A 218 -7.98 6.45 0.79
CA LEU A 218 -8.76 6.41 2.03
C LEU A 218 -8.78 5.01 2.67
N VAL A 219 -8.84 3.96 1.87
CA VAL A 219 -9.01 2.58 2.37
C VAL A 219 -7.65 1.95 2.63
N ASN A 220 -6.75 2.01 1.65
CA ASN A 220 -5.48 1.30 1.73
C ASN A 220 -4.50 1.99 2.68
N ASP A 221 -4.40 3.32 2.62
CA ASP A 221 -3.43 4.07 3.42
C ASP A 221 -4.01 4.49 4.76
N VAL A 222 -4.98 5.40 4.73
CA VAL A 222 -5.48 6.07 5.93
C VAL A 222 -6.29 5.10 6.79
N GLY A 223 -7.25 4.38 6.20
CA GLY A 223 -8.06 3.39 6.90
C GLY A 223 -7.24 2.23 7.44
N GLY A 224 -6.30 1.72 6.64
CA GLY A 224 -5.36 0.67 7.07
C GLY A 224 -4.52 1.11 8.27
N ALA A 225 -3.88 2.28 8.19
CA ALA A 225 -3.06 2.82 9.27
C ALA A 225 -3.88 3.08 10.55
N GLN A 226 -5.08 3.65 10.43
CA GLN A 226 -5.97 3.91 11.55
C GLN A 226 -6.43 2.64 12.25
N SER A 227 -6.67 1.56 11.50
CA SER A 227 -7.01 0.25 12.09
C SER A 227 -5.89 -0.31 12.99
N CYS A 228 -4.65 0.17 12.80
CA CYS A 228 -3.48 -0.17 13.61
C CYS A 228 -3.23 0.83 14.77
N GLY A 229 -4.05 1.88 14.91
CA GLY A 229 -3.87 2.93 15.91
C GLY A 229 -2.95 4.07 15.48
N MET A 230 -2.56 4.14 14.20
CA MET A 230 -1.79 5.26 13.66
C MET A 230 -2.68 6.48 13.39
N ARG A 231 -2.07 7.66 13.36
CA ARG A 231 -2.71 8.88 12.82
C ARG A 231 -2.66 8.81 11.29
N GLY A 232 -3.68 9.35 10.62
CA GLY A 232 -3.78 9.35 9.16
C GLY A 232 -4.04 10.76 8.59
N LEU A 233 -3.36 11.10 7.50
CA LEU A 233 -3.53 12.34 6.75
C LEU A 233 -3.77 11.99 5.28
N LEU A 234 -4.93 12.39 4.76
CA LEU A 234 -5.32 12.15 3.37
C LEU A 234 -4.95 13.34 2.50
N VAL A 235 -4.15 13.11 1.47
CA VAL A 235 -3.83 14.12 0.45
C VAL A 235 -4.80 14.04 -0.73
N LYS A 236 -4.95 15.15 -1.46
CA LYS A 236 -5.84 15.25 -2.63
C LYS A 236 -5.09 15.21 -3.96
N THR A 237 -3.86 14.72 -3.94
CA THR A 237 -2.97 14.69 -5.10
C THR A 237 -3.05 13.39 -5.88
N GLY A 238 -3.66 12.33 -5.36
CA GLY A 238 -3.81 11.05 -6.07
C GLY A 238 -5.26 10.62 -6.28
N LYS A 239 -5.60 9.38 -5.92
CA LYS A 239 -6.93 8.76 -6.08
C LYS A 239 -8.07 9.57 -5.47
N TYR A 240 -7.77 10.39 -4.45
CA TYR A 240 -8.72 11.30 -3.82
C TYR A 240 -8.85 12.67 -4.54
N ARG A 241 -8.59 12.74 -5.84
CA ARG A 241 -8.93 13.89 -6.70
C ARG A 241 -10.43 13.87 -7.07
N GLY A 242 -11.28 14.48 -6.23
CA GLY A 242 -12.42 15.27 -6.70
C GLY A 242 -13.67 14.59 -7.30
N ASP A 243 -13.97 13.31 -7.04
CA ASP A 243 -15.30 12.78 -7.38
C ASP A 243 -16.00 12.09 -6.20
N HIS A 244 -16.95 12.81 -5.61
CA HIS A 244 -17.80 12.35 -4.51
C HIS A 244 -18.79 11.24 -4.92
N THR A 245 -18.93 10.92 -6.21
CA THR A 245 -19.98 10.01 -6.70
C THR A 245 -19.64 8.52 -6.54
N GLY A 246 -18.40 8.10 -6.81
CA GLY A 246 -17.95 6.71 -6.60
C GLY A 246 -17.78 6.33 -5.13
N ILE A 247 -17.53 7.33 -4.27
CA ILE A 247 -17.34 7.17 -2.83
C ILE A 247 -18.67 6.88 -2.12
N LYS A 248 -19.78 7.53 -2.51
CA LYS A 248 -21.11 7.24 -1.94
C LYS A 248 -21.51 5.78 -2.11
N ARG A 249 -21.11 5.14 -3.21
CA ARG A 249 -21.42 3.73 -3.50
C ARG A 249 -20.58 2.74 -2.67
N LYS A 250 -19.28 3.01 -2.49
CA LYS A 250 -18.42 2.20 -1.59
C LYS A 250 -18.78 2.39 -0.11
N LEU A 251 -19.24 3.57 0.28
CA LEU A 251 -19.74 3.86 1.64
C LEU A 251 -21.09 3.19 1.92
N SER A 252 -21.93 2.92 0.90
CA SER A 252 -23.25 2.30 1.06
C SER A 252 -23.24 0.77 1.05
N GLU A 253 -22.20 0.12 0.52
CA GLU A 253 -22.20 -1.33 0.23
C GLU A 253 -21.50 -2.23 1.28
N GLY A 254 -21.05 -1.73 2.45
CA GLY A 254 -20.46 -2.62 3.46
C GLY A 254 -20.22 -2.05 4.86
N LYS A 255 -20.97 -2.58 5.84
CA LYS A 255 -20.62 -2.95 7.24
C LYS A 255 -19.48 -2.20 7.98
N HIS A 256 -19.32 -0.89 7.80
CA HIS A 256 -18.48 -0.08 8.68
C HIS A 256 -19.28 1.12 9.19
N ASP A 257 -19.36 1.26 10.52
CA ASP A 257 -20.07 2.37 11.14
C ASP A 257 -19.37 3.69 10.80
N THR A 258 -20.02 4.49 9.97
CA THR A 258 -19.50 5.77 9.48
C THR A 258 -19.93 6.96 10.33
N ARG A 259 -20.54 6.73 11.50
CA ARG A 259 -20.97 7.81 12.41
C ARG A 259 -19.81 8.53 13.13
N HIS A 260 -18.58 8.04 12.97
CA HIS A 260 -17.38 8.57 13.65
C HIS A 260 -16.40 9.32 12.73
N TRP A 261 -16.78 9.65 11.49
CA TRP A 261 -15.87 10.23 10.51
C TRP A 261 -16.18 11.72 10.34
N THR A 262 -15.32 12.60 10.87
CA THR A 262 -15.43 14.04 10.65
C THR A 262 -14.49 14.48 9.52
N ALA A 263 -15.05 15.06 8.46
CA ALA A 263 -14.28 15.86 7.54
C ALA A 263 -13.85 17.14 8.25
N ALA A 264 -12.56 17.49 8.20
CA ALA A 264 -12.11 18.80 8.65
C ALA A 264 -12.82 19.90 7.81
N PRO A 265 -13.29 21.00 8.42
CA PRO A 265 -13.93 22.08 7.67
C PRO A 265 -12.96 22.66 6.64
N GLU A 266 -13.48 23.04 5.48
CA GLU A 266 -12.73 23.77 4.47
C GLU A 266 -12.18 25.06 5.08
N VAL A 267 -10.86 25.16 5.17
CA VAL A 267 -10.20 26.42 5.51
C VAL A 267 -10.33 27.30 4.28
N SER A 268 -11.34 28.19 4.29
CA SER A 268 -11.56 29.16 3.22
C SER A 268 -10.37 30.13 3.17
N GLY A 269 -9.70 30.18 2.03
CA GLY A 269 -8.69 31.19 1.73
C GLY A 269 -7.23 30.73 1.81
N ARG A 270 -6.83 29.77 0.95
CA ARG A 270 -5.52 29.70 0.26
C ARG A 270 -5.52 28.48 -0.67
N SER A 271 -5.11 28.72 -1.93
CA SER A 271 -4.67 27.82 -3.02
C SER A 271 -5.21 26.38 -3.13
N PRO A 272 -5.47 25.85 -4.34
CA PRO A 272 -6.08 24.53 -4.53
C PRO A 272 -5.14 23.42 -4.05
N GLY A 273 -5.37 22.93 -2.83
CA GLY A 273 -4.52 21.93 -2.16
C GLY A 273 -4.97 21.56 -0.75
N CYS A 274 -6.28 21.61 -0.47
CA CYS A 274 -6.81 21.39 0.88
C CYS A 274 -6.50 19.98 1.40
N ILE A 275 -5.61 19.89 2.39
CA ILE A 275 -5.35 18.69 3.19
C ILE A 275 -6.62 18.34 3.99
N HIS A 276 -7.03 17.07 4.02
CA HIS A 276 -8.12 16.61 4.89
C HIS A 276 -7.58 15.61 5.90
N VAL A 277 -7.63 16.00 7.17
CA VAL A 277 -7.23 15.14 8.29
C VAL A 277 -8.49 14.44 8.77
N ILE A 278 -8.45 13.11 8.78
CA ILE A 278 -9.53 12.27 9.28
C ILE A 278 -9.07 11.74 10.63
N GLY A 279 -9.67 12.22 11.72
CA GLY A 279 -9.43 11.71 13.07
C GLY A 279 -10.57 10.80 13.52
N ARG A 280 -10.25 9.74 14.28
CA ARG A 280 -11.26 9.04 15.08
C ARG A 280 -11.55 9.90 16.31
N PRO A 281 -12.81 10.23 16.66
CA PRO A 281 -13.10 10.91 17.91
C PRO A 281 -12.66 10.03 19.08
N ALA A 282 -12.12 10.66 20.13
CA ALA A 282 -11.86 9.99 21.40
C ALA A 282 -13.19 9.49 21.98
N GLU A 283 -13.20 8.24 22.45
CA GLU A 283 -14.33 7.63 23.18
C GLU A 283 -14.60 8.38 24.50
#